data_AF-A0A8J5XEH3-F1
#
_entry.id   AF-A0A8J5XEH3-F1
#
_cell.length_a   1.000
_cell.length_b   1.000
_cell.length_c   1.000
_cell.angle_alpha   90.00
_cell.angle_beta   90.00
_cell.angle_gamma   90.00
#
_symmetry.space_group_name_H-M   'P 1'
#
loop_
_entity.id
_entity.type
_entity.pdbx_description
1 polymer ?
#
loop_
_entity_poly.entity_id
_entity_poly.type
_entity_poly.pdbx_seq_one_letter_code
_entity_poly.pdbx_strand_id
1 'polypeptide(L)'
;MTLQPILVTLSQDAQGHLEYSPISSTLLSELAKLSISLAMLAASGSGARASVSRELLEYAVPAFIYFVNNNLVFVILSHVDATNFQLLSQLKTVFTGLLFRAFLGRHLTAFQYLAILQLAAGTATSQLAPCSAVAGGARSSMLGVLLSIVSCVLSAFGGIYSEKLLKDRPADSIHWQNVQLYVWGIVFNVLAALLHSGRSALGERFFVGFRGWAWAVVLNNACNGLAISAILKYADNIARVYAHACAMLVTMMLSVVLFGTSPSAQLLIAITMVSASAVQYNLKSASTVGSPGGGAYAALPSSAAAER
;
A
#
# COMPACT_ATOMS: atom_id res chain seq x y z
N MET A 1 -6.92 5.54 -0.72
CA MET A 1 -5.46 5.88 -0.71
C MET A 1 -5.18 7.36 -0.88
N THR A 2 -5.80 8.02 -1.87
CA THR A 2 -5.32 9.31 -2.39
C THR A 2 -6.11 10.52 -1.91
N LEU A 3 -7.30 10.28 -1.36
CA LEU A 3 -8.07 11.29 -0.63
C LEU A 3 -7.47 11.60 0.75
N GLN A 4 -6.60 10.74 1.29
CA GLN A 4 -6.10 10.90 2.65
C GLN A 4 -5.32 12.20 2.86
N PRO A 5 -4.34 12.58 2.00
CA PRO A 5 -3.65 13.87 2.17
C PRO A 5 -4.62 15.05 2.11
N ILE A 6 -5.59 15.03 1.19
CA ILE A 6 -6.59 16.10 1.04
C ILE A 6 -7.45 16.21 2.30
N LEU A 7 -7.98 15.07 2.80
CA LEU A 7 -8.81 15.04 4.01
C LEU A 7 -8.01 15.47 5.24
N VAL A 8 -6.73 15.11 5.32
CA VAL A 8 -5.83 15.56 6.40
C VAL A 8 -5.62 17.07 6.31
N THR A 9 -5.36 17.63 5.13
CA THR A 9 -5.24 19.08 4.94
C THR A 9 -6.54 19.80 5.28
N LEU A 10 -7.71 19.27 4.89
CA LEU A 10 -9.01 19.84 5.26
C LEU A 10 -9.32 19.73 6.76
N SER A 11 -8.63 18.83 7.47
CA SER A 11 -8.76 18.67 8.92
C SER A 11 -7.79 19.54 9.73
N GLN A 12 -6.85 20.22 9.07
CA GLN A 12 -5.94 21.16 9.72
C GLN A 12 -6.65 22.50 10.02
N ASP A 13 -6.18 23.18 11.04
CA ASP A 13 -6.64 24.54 11.36
C ASP A 13 -6.10 25.58 10.36
N ALA A 14 -6.52 26.85 10.52
CA ALA A 14 -6.07 27.95 9.66
C ALA A 14 -4.54 28.22 9.71
N GLN A 15 -3.83 27.60 10.66
CA GLN A 15 -2.38 27.70 10.85
C GLN A 15 -1.64 26.46 10.31
N GLY A 16 -2.36 25.45 9.82
CA GLY A 16 -1.80 24.20 9.29
C GLY A 16 -1.49 23.14 10.35
N HIS A 17 -1.93 23.32 11.59
CA HIS A 17 -1.73 22.36 12.67
C HIS A 17 -2.89 21.36 12.78
N LEU A 18 -2.58 20.15 13.24
CA LEU A 18 -3.59 19.15 13.55
C LEU A 18 -4.10 19.37 14.98
N GLU A 19 -5.38 19.72 15.12
CA GLU A 19 -6.03 19.88 16.43
C GLU A 19 -6.17 18.54 17.18
N TYR A 20 -6.14 17.41 16.45
CA TYR A 20 -6.26 16.06 16.99
C TYR A 20 -4.92 15.31 17.02
N SER A 21 -4.79 14.37 17.97
CA SER A 21 -3.60 13.54 18.08
C SER A 21 -3.53 12.48 16.96
N PRO A 22 -2.41 12.39 16.20
CA PRO A 22 -2.22 11.36 15.19
C PRO A 22 -2.38 9.93 15.74
N ILE A 23 -1.88 9.66 16.94
CA ILE A 23 -1.95 8.35 17.62
C ILE A 23 -3.41 7.98 17.92
N SER A 24 -4.24 8.97 18.29
CA SER A 24 -5.66 8.73 18.54
C SER A 24 -6.42 8.44 17.24
N SER A 25 -6.07 9.14 16.15
CA SER A 25 -6.63 8.89 14.82
C SER A 25 -6.27 7.51 14.27
N THR A 26 -5.01 7.09 14.41
CA THR A 26 -4.58 5.74 14.00
C THR A 26 -5.30 4.68 14.83
N LEU A 27 -5.38 4.84 16.14
CA LEU A 27 -6.10 3.90 17.01
C LEU A 27 -7.59 3.79 16.65
N LEU A 28 -8.27 4.91 16.44
CA LEU A 28 -9.67 4.93 16.00
C LEU A 28 -9.86 4.25 14.64
N SER A 29 -8.90 4.42 13.72
CA SER A 29 -8.96 3.72 12.43
C SER A 29 -8.74 2.21 12.55
N GLU A 30 -7.89 1.75 13.47
CA GLU A 30 -7.75 0.30 13.78
C GLU A 30 -9.02 -0.25 14.42
N LEU A 31 -9.65 0.48 15.35
CA LEU A 31 -10.93 0.10 15.96
C LEU A 31 -12.04 0.01 14.92
N ALA A 32 -12.12 0.98 13.99
CA ALA A 32 -13.09 0.96 12.89
C ALA A 32 -12.88 -0.23 11.94
N LYS A 33 -11.61 -0.55 11.61
CA LYS A 33 -11.31 -1.73 10.79
C LYS A 33 -11.68 -3.04 11.49
N LEU A 34 -11.40 -3.13 12.79
CA LEU A 34 -11.77 -4.29 13.60
C LEU A 34 -13.29 -4.45 13.68
N SER A 35 -14.03 -3.37 13.96
CA SER A 35 -15.50 -3.42 14.07
C SER A 35 -16.16 -3.82 12.76
N ILE A 36 -15.72 -3.24 11.63
CA ILE A 36 -16.20 -3.62 10.29
C ILE A 36 -15.85 -5.08 10.00
N SER A 37 -14.63 -5.53 10.31
CA SER A 37 -14.22 -6.92 10.06
C SER A 37 -15.01 -7.91 10.91
N LEU A 38 -15.30 -7.60 12.18
CA LEU A 38 -16.16 -8.42 13.04
C LEU A 38 -17.60 -8.47 12.52
N ALA A 39 -18.15 -7.33 12.09
CA ALA A 39 -19.49 -7.28 11.51
C ALA A 39 -19.59 -8.13 10.24
N MET A 40 -18.60 -8.03 9.34
CA MET A 40 -18.54 -8.84 8.13
C MET A 40 -18.31 -10.33 8.43
N LEU A 41 -17.52 -10.66 9.46
CA LEU A 41 -17.32 -12.03 9.90
C LEU A 41 -18.62 -12.65 10.42
N ALA A 42 -19.35 -11.90 11.26
CA ALA A 42 -20.65 -12.32 11.79
C ALA A 42 -21.68 -12.49 10.66
N ALA A 43 -21.73 -11.55 9.71
CA ALA A 43 -22.62 -11.63 8.55
C ALA A 43 -22.28 -12.79 7.60
N SER A 44 -21.00 -13.16 7.49
CA SER A 44 -20.54 -14.24 6.62
C SER A 44 -20.84 -15.63 7.18
N GLY A 45 -21.30 -15.76 8.44
CA GLY A 45 -21.55 -17.05 9.10
C GLY A 45 -20.29 -17.91 9.30
N SER A 46 -19.11 -17.38 8.97
CA SER A 46 -17.82 -18.04 9.18
C SER A 46 -17.47 -17.91 10.65
N GLY A 47 -17.52 -19.02 11.40
CA GLY A 47 -17.20 -19.01 12.82
C GLY A 47 -15.77 -18.50 13.08
N ALA A 48 -15.62 -17.63 14.09
CA ALA A 48 -14.31 -17.28 14.61
C ALA A 48 -13.66 -18.55 15.17
N ARG A 49 -12.52 -18.98 14.62
CA ARG A 49 -11.71 -20.04 15.22
C ARG A 49 -11.05 -19.47 16.47
N ALA A 50 -11.73 -19.60 17.62
CA ALA A 50 -11.34 -19.02 18.90
C ALA A 50 -10.09 -19.64 19.55
N SER A 51 -9.21 -20.31 18.81
CA SER A 51 -7.92 -20.73 19.36
C SER A 51 -6.94 -19.57 19.28
N VAL A 52 -6.46 -19.10 20.43
CA VAL A 52 -5.23 -18.30 20.55
C VAL A 52 -4.07 -19.22 20.18
N SER A 53 -3.91 -19.44 18.88
CA SER A 53 -2.90 -20.30 18.29
C SER A 53 -1.64 -19.49 18.00
N ARG A 54 -0.54 -20.19 17.73
CA ARG A 54 0.68 -19.62 17.15
C ARG A 54 0.39 -18.74 15.92
N GLU A 55 -0.71 -19.00 15.24
CA GLU A 55 -1.18 -18.25 14.08
C GLU A 55 -1.50 -16.79 14.44
N LEU A 56 -2.14 -16.53 15.59
CA LEU A 56 -2.42 -15.16 16.03
C LEU A 56 -1.12 -14.36 16.18
N LEU A 57 -0.07 -14.97 16.74
CA LEU A 57 1.25 -14.35 16.90
C LEU A 57 1.93 -14.04 15.56
N GLU A 58 1.67 -14.81 14.51
CA GLU A 58 2.23 -14.52 13.18
C GLU A 58 1.66 -13.22 12.57
N TYR A 59 0.42 -12.85 12.90
CA TYR A 59 -0.17 -11.56 12.51
C TYR A 59 0.42 -10.37 13.29
N ALA A 60 1.12 -10.60 14.40
CA ALA A 60 1.77 -9.54 15.16
C ALA A 60 2.91 -8.88 14.37
N VAL A 61 3.66 -9.65 13.58
CA VAL A 61 4.79 -9.16 12.78
C VAL A 61 4.35 -8.12 11.74
N PRO A 62 3.41 -8.41 10.81
CA PRO A 62 2.96 -7.41 9.85
C PRO A 62 2.23 -6.25 10.53
N ALA A 63 1.46 -6.49 11.60
CA ALA A 63 0.82 -5.43 12.36
C ALA A 63 1.84 -4.46 12.97
N PHE A 64 2.94 -4.96 13.54
CA PHE A 64 4.00 -4.14 14.09
C PHE A 64 4.70 -3.32 12.99
N ILE A 65 5.00 -3.93 11.85
CA ILE A 65 5.61 -3.24 10.70
C ILE A 65 4.71 -2.10 10.22
N TYR A 66 3.40 -2.35 10.06
CA TYR A 66 2.46 -1.31 9.68
C TYR A 66 2.31 -0.23 10.74
N PHE A 67 2.30 -0.60 12.02
CA PHE A 67 2.27 0.35 13.14
C PHE A 67 3.50 1.28 13.10
N VAL A 68 4.72 0.73 13.01
CA VAL A 68 5.95 1.52 12.91
C VAL A 68 5.91 2.40 11.67
N ASN A 69 5.55 1.84 10.51
CA ASN A 69 5.51 2.59 9.26
C ASN A 69 4.53 3.77 9.32
N ASN A 70 3.31 3.56 9.85
CA ASN A 70 2.30 4.61 9.97
C ASN A 70 2.74 5.75 10.88
N ASN A 71 3.46 5.45 11.98
CA ASN A 71 3.97 6.47 12.89
C ASN A 71 5.22 7.17 12.34
N LEU A 72 6.08 6.43 11.63
CA LEU A 72 7.31 6.94 11.05
C LEU A 72 7.06 8.05 10.01
N VAL A 73 5.94 8.00 9.28
CA VAL A 73 5.53 9.06 8.34
C VAL A 73 5.46 10.43 9.03
N PHE A 74 4.91 10.51 10.24
CA PHE A 74 4.82 11.79 10.97
C PHE A 74 6.21 12.33 11.35
N VAL A 75 7.14 11.47 11.73
CA VAL A 75 8.54 11.83 12.03
C VAL A 75 9.28 12.27 10.76
N ILE A 76 9.01 11.62 9.62
CA ILE A 76 9.60 12.01 8.34
C ILE A 76 9.11 13.40 7.92
N LEU A 77 7.81 13.66 8.04
CA LEU A 77 7.21 14.96 7.71
C LEU A 77 7.72 16.09 8.61
N SER A 78 8.26 15.77 9.79
CA SER A 78 8.95 16.75 10.64
C SER A 78 10.39 17.06 10.18
N HIS A 79 10.93 16.35 9.18
CA HIS A 79 12.29 16.55 8.62
C HIS A 79 12.32 16.79 7.10
N VAL A 80 11.25 16.43 6.40
CA VAL A 80 11.08 16.54 4.95
C VAL A 80 9.72 17.15 4.67
N ASP A 81 9.59 18.04 3.70
CA ASP A 81 8.29 18.53 3.24
C ASP A 81 7.45 17.41 2.57
N ALA A 82 6.13 17.62 2.52
CA ALA A 82 5.19 16.62 2.03
C ALA A 82 5.44 16.23 0.56
N THR A 83 5.86 17.18 -0.29
CA THR A 83 6.16 16.94 -1.71
C THR A 83 7.37 16.02 -1.86
N ASN A 84 8.47 16.32 -1.17
CA ASN A 84 9.65 15.47 -1.16
C ASN A 84 9.38 14.09 -0.55
N PHE A 85 8.63 14.01 0.56
CA PHE A 85 8.23 12.73 1.13
C PHE A 85 7.40 11.89 0.15
N GLN A 86 6.45 12.50 -0.56
CA GLN A 86 5.61 11.82 -1.53
C GLN A 86 6.42 11.31 -2.73
N LEU A 87 7.41 12.07 -3.18
CA LEU A 87 8.35 11.66 -4.23
C LEU A 87 9.20 10.47 -3.77
N LEU A 88 9.83 10.57 -2.59
CA LEU A 88 10.66 9.50 -2.01
C LEU A 88 9.85 8.24 -1.73
N SER A 89 8.59 8.40 -1.32
CA SER A 89 7.68 7.29 -1.04
C SER A 89 7.37 6.41 -2.26
N GLN A 90 7.61 6.88 -3.50
CA GLN A 90 7.44 6.04 -4.69
C GLN A 90 8.52 4.95 -4.80
N LEU A 91 9.64 5.07 -4.09
CA LEU A 91 10.65 4.02 -4.01
C LEU A 91 10.07 2.73 -3.40
N LYS A 92 8.99 2.81 -2.60
CA LYS A 92 8.28 1.62 -2.09
C LYS A 92 7.84 0.68 -3.22
N THR A 93 7.52 1.22 -4.40
CA THR A 93 7.14 0.44 -5.60
C THR A 93 8.30 -0.42 -6.06
N VAL A 94 9.51 0.17 -6.14
CA VAL A 94 10.72 -0.51 -6.56
C VAL A 94 11.11 -1.58 -5.53
N PHE A 95 11.12 -1.23 -4.24
CA PHE A 95 11.41 -2.20 -3.17
C PHE A 95 10.39 -3.34 -3.14
N THR A 96 9.12 -3.07 -3.42
CA THR A 96 8.10 -4.11 -3.55
C THR A 96 8.46 -5.08 -4.67
N GLY A 97 8.79 -4.61 -5.87
CA GLY A 97 9.19 -5.48 -6.99
C GLY A 97 10.47 -6.28 -6.73
N LEU A 98 11.46 -5.69 -6.05
CA LEU A 98 12.71 -6.36 -5.68
C LEU A 98 12.47 -7.47 -4.64
N LEU A 99 11.77 -7.14 -3.56
CA LEU A 99 11.49 -8.08 -2.47
C LEU A 99 10.46 -9.15 -2.86
N PHE A 100 9.58 -8.87 -3.83
CA PHE A 100 8.57 -9.83 -4.32
C PHE A 100 9.22 -11.12 -4.85
N ARG A 101 10.34 -10.99 -5.57
CA ARG A 101 11.11 -12.15 -6.04
C ARG A 101 11.78 -12.91 -4.89
N ALA A 102 12.29 -12.21 -3.89
CA ALA A 102 13.03 -12.82 -2.79
C ALA A 102 12.15 -13.62 -1.82
N PHE A 103 10.92 -13.17 -1.55
CA PHE A 103 10.08 -13.73 -0.48
C PHE A 103 8.89 -14.57 -0.96
N LEU A 104 8.31 -14.27 -2.13
CA LEU A 104 7.15 -15.00 -2.68
C LEU A 104 7.56 -16.03 -3.74
N GLY A 105 8.84 -16.14 -4.07
CA GLY A 105 9.37 -17.15 -5.01
C GLY A 105 8.86 -17.00 -6.45
N ARG A 106 8.19 -15.90 -6.79
CA ARG A 106 7.69 -15.64 -8.14
C ARG A 106 8.79 -15.01 -9.00
N HIS A 107 9.03 -15.59 -10.16
CA HIS A 107 9.97 -15.06 -11.14
C HIS A 107 9.31 -13.94 -11.95
N LEU A 108 9.82 -12.71 -11.81
CA LEU A 108 9.47 -11.59 -12.68
C LEU A 108 10.43 -11.55 -13.87
N THR A 109 9.89 -11.32 -15.07
CA THR A 109 10.70 -11.14 -16.28
C THR A 109 11.39 -9.77 -16.27
N ALA A 110 12.46 -9.61 -17.06
CA ALA A 110 13.12 -8.30 -17.22
C ALA A 110 12.13 -7.23 -17.70
N PHE A 111 11.17 -7.59 -18.56
CA PHE A 111 10.09 -6.71 -19.02
C PHE A 111 9.16 -6.27 -17.89
N GLN A 112 8.83 -7.15 -16.95
CA GLN A 112 8.02 -6.81 -15.78
C GLN A 112 8.78 -5.92 -14.80
N TYR A 113 10.09 -6.13 -14.61
CA TYR A 113 10.92 -5.22 -13.82
C TYR A 113 10.97 -3.82 -14.44
N LEU A 114 11.16 -3.73 -15.76
CA LEU A 114 11.14 -2.45 -16.45
C LEU A 114 9.77 -1.77 -16.35
N ALA A 115 8.67 -2.54 -16.40
CA ALA A 115 7.34 -2.02 -16.16
C ALA A 115 7.18 -1.46 -14.73
N ILE A 116 7.67 -2.15 -13.69
CA ILE A 116 7.61 -1.65 -12.31
C ILE A 116 8.47 -0.39 -12.13
N LEU A 117 9.65 -0.32 -12.75
CA LEU A 117 10.48 0.89 -12.74
C LEU A 117 9.78 2.05 -13.44
N GLN A 118 9.16 1.78 -14.58
CA GLN A 118 8.37 2.78 -15.31
C GLN A 118 7.14 3.26 -14.50
N LEU A 119 6.50 2.36 -13.75
CA LEU A 119 5.42 2.71 -12.82
C LEU A 119 5.90 3.67 -11.72
N ALA A 120 7.05 3.33 -11.10
CA ALA A 120 7.67 4.17 -10.08
C ALA A 120 8.04 5.55 -10.65
N ALA A 121 8.62 5.60 -11.84
CA ALA A 121 8.98 6.84 -12.51
C ALA A 121 7.74 7.68 -12.85
N GLY A 122 6.69 7.09 -13.46
CA GLY A 122 5.47 7.83 -13.81
C GLY A 122 4.73 8.38 -12.59
N THR A 123 4.66 7.60 -11.51
CA THR A 123 4.07 8.07 -10.24
C THR A 123 4.93 9.11 -9.53
N ALA A 124 6.26 9.05 -9.66
CA ALA A 124 7.17 10.11 -9.18
C ALA A 124 7.00 11.41 -9.97
N THR A 125 6.94 11.33 -11.30
CA THR A 125 6.69 12.49 -12.19
C THR A 125 5.38 13.19 -11.85
N SER A 126 4.35 12.44 -11.48
CA SER A 126 3.05 12.98 -11.07
C SER A 126 3.11 13.87 -9.82
N GLN A 127 4.15 13.73 -9.01
CA GLN A 127 4.31 14.42 -7.72
C GLN A 127 5.35 15.54 -7.77
N LEU A 128 5.99 15.77 -8.93
CA LEU A 128 6.94 16.86 -9.09
C LEU A 128 6.22 18.21 -9.04
N ALA A 129 6.77 19.13 -8.25
CA ALA A 129 6.28 20.51 -8.23
C ALA A 129 6.48 21.18 -9.61
N PRO A 130 5.66 22.19 -9.98
CA PRO A 130 5.91 23.00 -11.17
C PRO A 130 7.29 23.66 -11.09
N CYS A 131 7.97 23.81 -12.24
CA CYS A 131 9.35 24.34 -12.31
C CYS A 131 9.53 25.70 -11.59
N SER A 132 8.48 26.51 -11.54
CA SER A 132 8.44 27.81 -10.84
C SER A 132 8.47 27.72 -9.30
N ALA A 133 8.15 26.56 -8.71
CA ALA A 133 8.13 26.33 -7.27
C ALA A 133 9.43 25.70 -6.73
N VAL A 134 10.33 25.23 -7.61
CA VAL A 134 11.64 24.66 -7.23
C VAL A 134 12.60 25.71 -6.63
N ALA A 135 12.30 27.00 -6.83
CA ALA A 135 13.08 28.11 -6.29
C ALA A 135 12.88 28.34 -4.77
N GLY A 136 11.81 27.79 -4.16
CA GLY A 136 11.61 27.82 -2.72
C GLY A 136 12.31 26.63 -2.07
N GLY A 137 13.48 26.85 -1.47
CA GLY A 137 14.34 25.80 -0.90
C GLY A 137 13.56 24.73 -0.13
N ALA A 138 13.45 23.55 -0.73
CA ALA A 138 12.69 22.45 -0.15
C ALA A 138 13.41 21.95 1.11
N ARG A 139 12.70 21.94 2.25
CA ARG A 139 13.26 21.50 3.54
C ARG A 139 13.49 20.00 3.48
N SER A 140 14.73 19.60 3.18
CA SER A 140 15.13 18.19 3.15
C SER A 140 16.35 17.98 4.04
N SER A 141 16.16 17.27 5.15
CA SER A 141 17.26 16.80 5.99
C SER A 141 17.69 15.40 5.56
N MET A 142 19.00 15.13 5.58
CA MET A 142 19.55 13.79 5.30
C MET A 142 18.91 12.71 6.18
N LEU A 143 18.65 13.03 7.46
CA LEU A 143 17.94 12.13 8.37
C LEU A 143 16.56 11.78 7.83
N GLY A 144 15.80 12.78 7.38
CA GLY A 144 14.47 12.58 6.81
C GLY A 144 14.46 11.73 5.54
N VAL A 145 15.47 11.88 4.68
CA VAL A 145 15.65 11.03 3.49
C VAL A 145 15.95 9.58 3.89
N LEU A 146 16.87 9.36 4.83
CA LEU A 146 17.20 8.02 5.34
C LEU A 146 15.97 7.35 5.97
N LEU A 147 15.22 8.07 6.80
CA LEU A 147 13.98 7.56 7.40
C LEU A 147 12.92 7.24 6.34
N SER A 148 12.84 8.02 5.25
CA SER A 148 11.94 7.75 4.12
C SER A 148 12.29 6.44 3.41
N ILE A 149 13.58 6.16 3.20
CA ILE A 149 14.04 4.90 2.61
C ILE A 149 13.69 3.72 3.52
N VAL A 150 13.94 3.85 4.83
CA VAL A 150 13.57 2.83 5.83
C VAL A 150 12.06 2.57 5.82
N SER A 151 11.24 3.62 5.80
CA SER A 151 9.78 3.52 5.68
C SER A 151 9.35 2.79 4.41
N CYS A 152 9.99 3.07 3.26
CA CYS A 152 9.69 2.37 2.01
C CYS A 152 10.00 0.87 2.08
N VAL A 153 11.13 0.48 2.67
CA VAL A 153 11.51 -0.92 2.87
C VAL A 153 10.54 -1.63 3.81
N LEU A 154 10.20 -1.00 4.95
CA LEU A 154 9.20 -1.52 5.89
C LEU A 154 7.83 -1.70 5.22
N SER A 155 7.37 -0.72 4.45
CA SER A 155 6.10 -0.78 3.72
C SER A 155 6.05 -1.92 2.69
N ALA A 156 7.16 -2.16 1.99
CA ALA A 156 7.29 -3.23 1.02
C ALA A 156 7.29 -4.59 1.74
N PHE A 157 8.13 -4.74 2.76
CA PHE A 157 8.25 -5.97 3.56
C PHE A 157 6.93 -6.34 4.27
N GLY A 158 6.29 -5.38 4.94
CA GLY A 158 4.99 -5.60 5.60
C GLY A 158 3.90 -6.01 4.61
N GLY A 159 3.90 -5.44 3.40
CA GLY A 159 3.02 -5.85 2.30
C GLY A 159 3.22 -7.30 1.87
N ILE A 160 4.47 -7.70 1.64
CA ILE A 160 4.83 -9.05 1.19
C ILE A 160 4.55 -10.10 2.27
N TYR A 161 4.90 -9.79 3.51
CA TYR A 161 4.63 -10.69 4.64
C TYR A 161 3.12 -10.87 4.83
N SER A 162 2.35 -9.78 4.77
CA SER A 162 0.88 -9.85 4.88
C SER A 162 0.26 -10.64 3.73
N GLU A 163 0.71 -10.42 2.49
CA GLU A 163 0.27 -11.22 1.34
C GLU A 163 0.53 -12.71 1.57
N LYS A 164 1.75 -13.06 1.95
CA LYS A 164 2.14 -14.44 2.23
C LYS A 164 1.23 -15.04 3.31
N LEU A 165 1.08 -14.36 4.45
CA LEU A 165 0.27 -14.84 5.58
C LEU A 165 -1.22 -15.02 5.22
N LEU A 166 -1.77 -14.09 4.43
CA LEU A 166 -3.15 -14.16 3.95
C LEU A 166 -3.35 -15.34 2.99
N LYS A 167 -2.36 -15.64 2.13
CA LYS A 167 -2.44 -16.68 1.10
C LYS A 167 -2.05 -18.07 1.57
N ASP A 168 -1.15 -18.19 2.54
CA ASP A 168 -0.75 -19.46 3.15
C ASP A 168 -1.92 -20.14 3.89
N ARG A 169 -2.97 -19.38 4.22
CA ARG A 169 -4.22 -19.88 4.81
C ARG A 169 -5.43 -19.59 3.90
N PRO A 170 -5.63 -20.37 2.82
CA PRO A 170 -6.73 -20.14 1.88
C PRO A 170 -8.10 -20.48 2.48
N ALA A 171 -8.15 -21.39 3.46
CA ALA A 171 -9.40 -21.82 4.10
C ALA A 171 -9.98 -20.79 5.08
N ASP A 172 -9.16 -19.86 5.58
CA ASP A 172 -9.60 -18.84 6.52
C ASP A 172 -10.27 -17.68 5.79
N SER A 173 -11.38 -17.20 6.35
CA SER A 173 -12.06 -16.01 5.85
C SER A 173 -11.15 -14.78 6.01
N ILE A 174 -11.17 -13.90 5.01
CA ILE A 174 -10.41 -12.64 5.06
C ILE A 174 -10.79 -11.80 6.30
N HIS A 175 -12.06 -11.85 6.70
CA HIS A 175 -12.56 -11.12 7.86
C HIS A 175 -11.92 -11.62 9.15
N TRP A 176 -11.74 -12.94 9.31
CA TRP A 176 -11.03 -13.49 10.47
C TRP A 176 -9.55 -13.11 10.48
N GLN A 177 -8.87 -13.20 9.34
CA GLN A 177 -7.47 -12.80 9.22
C GLN A 177 -7.27 -11.30 9.50
N ASN A 178 -8.22 -10.48 9.05
CA ASN A 178 -8.26 -9.04 9.36
C ASN A 178 -8.45 -8.79 10.86
N VAL A 179 -9.35 -9.52 11.53
CA VAL A 179 -9.53 -9.43 12.98
C VAL A 179 -8.22 -9.71 13.70
N GLN A 180 -7.51 -10.79 13.34
CA GLN A 180 -6.22 -11.14 13.93
C GLN A 180 -5.17 -10.03 13.74
N LEU A 181 -5.08 -9.47 12.53
CA LEU A 181 -4.16 -8.37 12.21
C LEU A 181 -4.47 -7.08 12.99
N TYR A 182 -5.75 -6.68 13.02
CA TYR A 182 -6.16 -5.40 13.62
C TYR A 182 -6.17 -5.45 15.15
N VAL A 183 -6.39 -6.61 15.77
CA VAL A 183 -6.20 -6.78 17.22
C VAL A 183 -4.76 -6.44 17.62
N TRP A 184 -3.75 -6.94 16.91
CA TRP A 184 -2.36 -6.57 17.16
C TRP A 184 -2.09 -5.10 16.84
N GLY A 185 -2.68 -4.56 15.77
CA GLY A 185 -2.61 -3.14 15.44
C GLY A 185 -3.09 -2.25 16.59
N ILE A 186 -4.22 -2.60 17.23
CA ILE A 186 -4.73 -1.91 18.42
C ILE A 186 -3.76 -2.04 19.58
N VAL A 187 -3.27 -3.25 19.88
CA VAL A 187 -2.31 -3.49 20.98
C VAL A 187 -1.08 -2.59 20.85
N PHE A 188 -0.47 -2.50 19.67
CA PHE A 188 0.71 -1.66 19.45
C PHE A 188 0.38 -0.17 19.55
N ASN A 189 -0.74 0.30 19.00
CA ASN A 189 -1.14 1.71 19.11
C ASN A 189 -1.46 2.10 20.56
N VAL A 190 -2.13 1.24 21.34
CA VAL A 190 -2.40 1.47 22.76
C VAL A 190 -1.10 1.51 23.56
N LEU A 191 -0.19 0.55 23.33
CA LEU A 191 1.10 0.52 23.99
C LEU A 191 1.91 1.80 23.70
N ALA A 192 1.93 2.24 22.44
CA ALA A 192 2.59 3.48 22.05
C ALA A 192 1.97 4.73 22.71
N ALA A 193 0.64 4.81 22.77
CA ALA A 193 -0.07 5.90 23.44
C ALA A 193 0.30 5.96 24.93
N LEU A 194 0.34 4.80 25.61
CA LEU A 194 0.72 4.70 27.02
C LEU A 194 2.19 5.06 27.26
N LEU A 195 3.10 4.64 26.38
CA LEU A 195 4.53 4.94 26.51
C LEU A 195 4.84 6.42 26.23
N HIS A 196 4.14 7.06 25.29
CA HIS A 196 4.43 8.45 24.90
C HIS A 196 3.74 9.49 25.78
N SER A 197 2.48 9.25 26.18
CA SER A 197 1.64 10.25 26.84
C SER A 197 0.92 9.73 28.08
N GLY A 198 1.32 8.55 28.57
CA GLY A 198 0.77 7.94 29.78
C GLY A 198 -0.73 7.63 29.68
N ARG A 199 -1.36 7.45 30.83
CA ARG A 199 -2.82 7.19 30.92
C ARG A 199 -3.68 8.36 30.42
N SER A 200 -3.17 9.58 30.48
CA SER A 200 -3.84 10.78 29.96
C SER A 200 -4.08 10.74 28.46
N ALA A 201 -3.31 9.95 27.72
CA ALA A 201 -3.49 9.76 26.28
C ALA A 201 -4.83 9.08 25.92
N LEU A 202 -5.30 8.18 26.79
CA LEU A 202 -6.54 7.41 26.61
C LEU A 202 -7.73 8.00 27.38
N GLY A 203 -7.52 9.13 28.06
CA GLY A 203 -8.53 9.82 28.87
C GLY A 203 -9.12 11.03 28.14
N GLU A 204 -9.31 12.12 28.89
CA GLU A 204 -10.01 13.32 28.43
C GLU A 204 -9.44 13.96 27.15
N ARG A 205 -8.16 13.76 26.85
CA ARG A 205 -7.50 14.32 25.66
C ARG A 205 -7.67 13.48 24.38
N PHE A 206 -8.24 12.28 24.47
CA PHE A 206 -8.29 11.35 23.34
C PHE A 206 -9.15 11.85 22.16
N PHE A 207 -10.28 12.48 22.46
CA PHE A 207 -11.23 12.98 21.45
C PHE A 207 -11.09 14.49 21.17
N VAL A 208 -10.10 15.16 21.77
CA VAL A 208 -9.86 16.58 21.54
C VAL A 208 -9.47 16.81 20.08
N GLY A 209 -10.09 17.80 19.44
CA GLY A 209 -9.83 18.17 18.04
C GLY A 209 -10.51 17.30 16.98
N PHE A 210 -11.31 16.30 17.37
CA PHE A 210 -12.05 15.47 16.41
C PHE A 210 -13.29 16.16 15.85
N ARG A 211 -13.09 16.98 14.82
CA ARG A 211 -14.15 17.59 13.99
C ARG A 211 -14.57 16.66 12.85
N GLY A 212 -15.61 17.04 12.09
CA GLY A 212 -16.19 16.21 11.01
C GLY A 212 -15.16 15.68 10.00
N TRP A 213 -14.19 16.50 9.60
CA TRP A 213 -13.10 16.08 8.69
C TRP A 213 -12.15 15.08 9.32
N ALA A 214 -11.88 15.15 10.62
CA ALA A 214 -11.06 14.16 11.33
C ALA A 214 -11.72 12.77 11.31
N TRP A 215 -13.06 12.72 11.46
CA TRP A 215 -13.82 11.47 11.30
C TRP A 215 -13.79 10.95 9.86
N ALA A 216 -13.87 11.84 8.87
CA ALA A 216 -13.71 11.47 7.46
C ALA A 216 -12.31 10.86 7.19
N VAL A 217 -11.25 11.39 7.81
CA VAL A 217 -9.89 10.81 7.75
C VAL A 217 -9.87 9.41 8.36
N VAL A 218 -10.46 9.22 9.55
CA VAL A 218 -10.53 7.91 10.22
C VAL A 218 -11.25 6.87 9.35
N LEU A 219 -12.43 7.22 8.82
CA LEU A 219 -13.22 6.32 7.98
C LEU A 219 -12.50 6.01 6.67
N ASN A 220 -11.96 7.02 6.00
CA ASN A 220 -11.18 6.81 4.77
C ASN A 220 -9.96 5.91 5.03
N ASN A 221 -9.26 6.08 6.15
CA ASN A 221 -8.12 5.22 6.51
C ASN A 221 -8.57 3.78 6.77
N ALA A 222 -9.71 3.59 7.43
CA ALA A 222 -10.27 2.27 7.69
C ALA A 222 -10.66 1.55 6.39
N CYS A 223 -11.43 2.22 5.51
CA CYS A 223 -11.80 1.69 4.19
C CYS A 223 -10.56 1.35 3.36
N ASN A 224 -9.54 2.21 3.40
CA ASN A 224 -8.29 2.00 2.69
C ASN A 224 -7.55 0.74 3.19
N GLY A 225 -7.46 0.54 4.51
CA GLY A 225 -6.83 -0.64 5.09
C GLY A 225 -7.55 -1.95 4.73
N LEU A 226 -8.88 -1.94 4.73
CA LEU A 226 -9.70 -3.09 4.33
C LEU A 226 -9.54 -3.40 2.83
N ALA A 227 -9.55 -2.37 1.98
CA ALA A 227 -9.33 -2.51 0.54
C ALA A 227 -7.94 -3.08 0.23
N ILE A 228 -6.88 -2.59 0.93
CA ILE A 228 -5.53 -3.14 0.80
C ILE A 228 -5.52 -4.63 1.16
N SER A 229 -6.13 -5.02 2.29
CA SER A 229 -6.17 -6.42 2.69
C SER A 229 -6.86 -7.31 1.63
N ALA A 230 -7.98 -6.83 1.07
CA ALA A 230 -8.66 -7.53 -0.02
C ALA A 230 -7.78 -7.69 -1.26
N ILE A 231 -7.06 -6.64 -1.68
CA ILE A 231 -6.12 -6.72 -2.80
C ILE A 231 -5.01 -7.74 -2.51
N LEU A 232 -4.46 -7.75 -1.30
CA LEU A 232 -3.39 -8.69 -0.93
C LEU A 232 -3.89 -10.15 -0.89
N LYS A 233 -5.12 -10.40 -0.42
CA LYS A 233 -5.72 -11.74 -0.37
C LYS A 233 -6.06 -12.27 -1.76
N TYR A 234 -6.71 -11.45 -2.59
CA TYR A 234 -7.33 -11.91 -3.85
C TYR A 234 -6.51 -11.58 -5.12
N ALA A 235 -5.57 -10.64 -5.04
CA ALA A 235 -4.65 -10.33 -6.13
C ALA A 235 -3.21 -10.57 -5.64
N ASP A 236 -2.36 -9.56 -5.62
CA ASP A 236 -1.01 -9.62 -5.05
C ASP A 236 -0.52 -8.21 -4.68
N ASN A 237 0.65 -8.15 -4.05
CA ASN A 237 1.24 -6.89 -3.63
C ASN A 237 1.69 -6.00 -4.81
N ILE A 238 1.91 -6.55 -6.01
CA ILE A 238 2.18 -5.74 -7.21
C ILE A 238 0.88 -5.06 -7.68
N ALA A 239 -0.24 -5.79 -7.70
CA ALA A 239 -1.56 -5.23 -7.96
C ALA A 239 -1.93 -4.12 -6.97
N ARG A 240 -1.54 -4.24 -5.69
CA ARG A 240 -1.67 -3.15 -4.70
C ARG A 240 -0.98 -1.87 -5.15
N VAL A 241 0.24 -1.98 -5.68
CA VAL A 241 1.01 -0.82 -6.14
C VAL A 241 0.40 -0.20 -7.40
N TYR A 242 -0.05 -1.01 -8.36
CA TYR A 242 -0.79 -0.50 -9.53
C TYR A 242 -2.12 0.17 -9.13
N ALA A 243 -2.88 -0.41 -8.20
CA ALA A 243 -4.12 0.20 -7.70
C ALA A 243 -3.85 1.57 -7.06
N HIS A 244 -2.76 1.68 -6.29
CA HIS A 244 -2.34 2.96 -5.72
C HIS A 244 -1.96 3.98 -6.82
N ALA A 245 -1.25 3.55 -7.86
CA ALA A 245 -0.89 4.41 -8.99
C ALA A 245 -2.13 4.93 -9.74
N CYS A 246 -3.08 4.05 -10.07
CA CYS A 246 -4.33 4.42 -10.72
C CYS A 246 -5.14 5.39 -9.85
N ALA A 247 -5.26 5.13 -8.55
CA ALA A 247 -5.96 6.02 -7.63
C ALA A 247 -5.32 7.42 -7.60
N MET A 248 -3.98 7.51 -7.64
CA MET A 248 -3.26 8.79 -7.68
C MET A 248 -3.63 9.59 -8.93
N LEU A 249 -3.57 8.95 -10.10
CA LEU A 249 -3.93 9.60 -11.36
C LEU A 249 -5.39 10.06 -11.39
N VAL A 250 -6.32 9.22 -10.94
CA VAL A 250 -7.75 9.58 -10.83
C VAL A 250 -7.93 10.79 -9.94
N THR A 251 -7.19 10.87 -8.84
CA THR A 251 -7.28 12.01 -7.90
C THR A 251 -6.77 13.29 -8.54
N MET A 252 -5.66 13.22 -9.27
CA MET A 252 -5.14 14.38 -10.01
C MET A 252 -6.10 14.83 -11.12
N MET A 253 -6.70 13.89 -11.86
CA MET A 253 -7.73 14.19 -12.86
C MET A 253 -8.95 14.85 -12.23
N LEU A 254 -9.40 14.33 -11.09
CA LEU A 254 -10.53 14.90 -10.37
C LEU A 254 -10.22 16.32 -9.90
N SER A 255 -9.00 16.61 -9.44
CA SER A 255 -8.57 17.97 -9.08
C SER A 255 -8.62 18.93 -10.27
N VAL A 256 -8.22 18.48 -11.48
CA VAL A 256 -8.32 19.28 -12.71
C VAL A 256 -9.78 19.64 -13.01
N VAL A 257 -10.69 18.66 -12.93
CA VAL A 257 -12.12 18.85 -13.22
C VAL A 257 -12.82 19.71 -12.16
N LEU A 258 -12.59 19.44 -10.88
CA LEU A 258 -13.28 20.12 -9.77
C LEU A 258 -12.80 21.57 -9.58
N PHE A 259 -11.50 21.83 -9.75
CA PHE A 259 -10.92 23.16 -9.53
C PHE A 259 -10.72 23.95 -10.83
N GLY A 260 -11.10 23.40 -11.98
CA GLY A 260 -10.97 24.07 -13.29
C GLY A 260 -9.52 24.44 -13.64
N THR A 261 -8.55 23.72 -13.09
CA THR A 261 -7.12 24.00 -13.33
C THR A 261 -6.67 23.40 -14.65
N SER A 262 -5.75 24.06 -15.36
CA SER A 262 -5.20 23.51 -16.61
C SER A 262 -4.45 22.20 -16.34
N PRO A 263 -4.65 21.14 -17.13
CA PRO A 263 -3.92 19.88 -16.96
C PRO A 263 -2.41 20.12 -17.11
N SER A 264 -1.63 19.73 -16.11
CA SER A 264 -0.18 19.89 -16.16
C SER A 264 0.46 18.90 -17.13
N ALA A 265 1.56 19.29 -17.77
CA ALA A 265 2.34 18.38 -18.62
C ALA A 265 2.83 17.14 -17.83
N GLN A 266 3.13 17.31 -16.54
CA GLN A 266 3.53 16.24 -15.62
C GLN A 266 2.44 15.17 -15.48
N LEU A 267 1.16 15.59 -15.43
CA LEU A 267 0.02 14.70 -15.33
C LEU A 267 -0.17 13.89 -16.61
N LEU A 268 -0.02 14.50 -17.79
CA LEU A 268 -0.07 13.79 -19.07
C LEU A 268 1.07 12.76 -19.20
N ILE A 269 2.29 13.14 -18.81
CA ILE A 269 3.44 12.22 -18.80
C ILE A 269 3.21 11.08 -17.81
N ALA A 270 2.70 11.37 -16.62
CA ALA A 270 2.41 10.34 -15.62
C ALA A 270 1.34 9.34 -16.11
N ILE A 271 0.25 9.83 -16.71
CA ILE A 271 -0.81 8.97 -17.26
C ILE A 271 -0.25 8.05 -18.33
N THR A 272 0.54 8.59 -19.27
CA THR A 272 1.12 7.79 -20.36
C THR A 272 2.09 6.74 -19.83
N MET A 273 3.01 7.11 -18.92
CA MET A 273 3.97 6.18 -18.33
C MET A 273 3.31 5.07 -17.51
N VAL A 274 2.35 5.40 -16.65
CA VAL A 274 1.63 4.42 -15.82
C VAL A 274 0.77 3.49 -16.68
N SER A 275 0.08 4.03 -17.69
CA SER A 275 -0.74 3.22 -18.60
C SER A 275 0.13 2.27 -19.43
N ALA A 276 1.22 2.77 -20.02
CA ALA A 276 2.17 1.93 -20.76
C ALA A 276 2.82 0.88 -19.86
N SER A 277 3.14 1.21 -18.60
CA SER A 277 3.65 0.25 -17.62
C SER A 277 2.63 -0.85 -17.31
N ALA A 278 1.36 -0.49 -17.10
CA ALA A 278 0.31 -1.46 -16.84
C ALA A 278 0.11 -2.42 -18.02
N VAL A 279 0.12 -1.88 -19.25
CA VAL A 279 0.09 -2.70 -20.47
C VAL A 279 1.32 -3.60 -20.54
N GLN A 280 2.52 -3.06 -20.39
CA GLN A 280 3.77 -3.83 -20.47
C GLN A 280 3.85 -4.94 -19.43
N TYR A 281 3.39 -4.71 -18.20
CA TYR A 281 3.41 -5.71 -17.13
C TYR A 281 2.46 -6.88 -17.42
N ASN A 282 1.31 -6.59 -18.04
CA ASN A 282 0.27 -7.57 -18.36
C ASN A 282 0.45 -8.21 -19.74
N LEU A 283 1.21 -7.59 -20.65
CA LEU A 283 1.62 -8.21 -21.89
C LEU A 283 2.46 -9.45 -21.56
N LYS A 284 1.84 -10.60 -21.82
CA LYS A 284 2.37 -11.95 -21.57
C LYS A 284 3.82 -12.02 -22.06
N SER A 285 4.66 -12.73 -21.30
CA SER A 285 5.99 -13.22 -21.71
C SER A 285 5.88 -14.17 -22.93
N ALA A 286 5.35 -13.68 -24.05
CA ALA A 286 5.00 -14.44 -25.24
C ALA A 286 6.24 -14.80 -26.08
N SER A 287 7.43 -14.34 -25.69
CA SER A 287 8.70 -14.59 -26.39
C SER A 287 9.52 -15.75 -25.83
N THR A 288 8.89 -16.74 -25.19
CA THR A 288 9.53 -18.04 -24.90
C THR A 288 8.73 -19.20 -25.49
N VAL A 289 8.19 -19.01 -26.70
CA VAL A 289 7.79 -20.09 -27.60
C VAL A 289 8.52 -19.83 -28.92
N GLY A 290 9.50 -20.69 -29.24
CA GLY A 290 10.20 -20.66 -30.53
C GLY A 290 11.71 -20.51 -30.47
N SER A 291 12.42 -21.34 -29.69
CA SER A 291 13.73 -21.81 -30.15
C SER A 291 13.50 -23.19 -30.77
N PRO A 292 13.57 -23.37 -32.10
CA PRO A 292 13.66 -24.69 -32.67
C PRO A 292 15.03 -25.24 -32.28
N GLY A 293 15.05 -26.07 -31.23
CA GLY A 293 16.18 -26.93 -30.94
C GLY A 293 16.36 -27.87 -32.12
N GLY A 294 17.39 -27.61 -32.93
CA GLY A 294 17.92 -28.59 -33.85
C GLY A 294 18.46 -29.79 -33.07
N GLY A 295 18.09 -30.99 -33.50
CA GLY A 295 18.58 -32.25 -32.95
C GLY A 295 17.81 -33.42 -33.53
N ALA A 296 18.44 -34.07 -34.49
CA ALA A 296 17.93 -35.14 -35.34
C ALA A 296 17.59 -36.46 -34.59
N TYR A 297 17.16 -37.46 -35.40
CA TYR A 297 16.81 -38.87 -35.13
C TYR A 297 15.32 -39.12 -34.85
N ALA A 298 14.57 -39.96 -35.58
CA ALA A 298 14.90 -40.90 -36.65
C ALA A 298 13.65 -41.18 -37.51
N ALA A 299 13.88 -41.54 -38.76
CA ALA A 299 12.86 -41.94 -39.73
C ALA A 299 12.39 -43.40 -39.50
N LEU A 300 11.06 -43.58 -39.49
CA LEU A 300 10.24 -44.67 -40.09
C LEU A 300 10.45 -46.14 -39.61
N PRO A 301 9.45 -47.05 -39.76
CA PRO A 301 8.41 -47.03 -40.80
C PRO A 301 6.95 -47.31 -40.38
N SER A 302 6.10 -46.95 -41.33
CA SER A 302 4.71 -47.36 -41.52
C SER A 302 4.53 -48.89 -41.46
N SER A 303 3.52 -49.35 -40.74
CA SER A 303 2.77 -50.53 -41.14
C SER A 303 1.29 -50.17 -41.16
N ALA A 304 0.69 -50.45 -42.31
CA ALA A 304 -0.71 -50.27 -42.60
C ALA A 304 -1.54 -51.42 -42.02
N ALA A 305 -2.83 -51.12 -41.81
CA ALA A 305 -3.98 -51.97 -42.08
C ALA A 305 -4.11 -53.34 -41.38
N ALA A 306 -5.20 -53.45 -40.62
CA ALA A 306 -6.14 -54.58 -40.45
C ALA A 306 -6.59 -54.55 -38.98
N GLU A 307 -7.83 -54.74 -38.56
CA GLU A 307 -9.14 -55.02 -39.15
C GLU A 307 -10.07 -55.10 -37.91
N ARG A 308 -11.33 -54.67 -38.05
CA ARG A 308 -12.48 -54.92 -37.14
C ARG A 308 -12.61 -54.11 -35.85
#